data_AF-A0A1H0VUA4-F1
#
_entry.id   AF-A0A1H0VUA4-F1
#
_cell.length_a   1.000
_cell.length_b   1.000
_cell.length_c   1.000
_cell.angle_alpha   90.00
_cell.angle_beta   90.00
_cell.angle_gamma   90.00
#
_symmetry.space_group_name_H-M   'P 1'
#
loop_
_entity.id
_entity.type
_entity.pdbx_description
1 polymer ?
#
loop_
_entity_poly.entity_id
_entity_poly.type
_entity_poly.pdbx_seq_one_letter_code
_entity_poly.pdbx_strand_id
1 'polypeptide(L)'
;MLQTHPEINLRLIDKMTLDPNDKGINCGIEYRFEAAKDVQSERLLPDEVVVLAAPALLQEREIASVENLASVPLIETERRLVSWRVILKSYPWFKTQKILTFSYSLHAFKAAELGLGVVLGNRHNA
;
A
#
# COMPACT_ATOMS: atom_id res chain seq x y z
N MET A 1 2.83 -25.97 -4.84
CA MET A 1 1.82 -25.40 -5.75
C MET A 1 2.20 -25.61 -7.21
N LEU A 2 3.11 -24.84 -7.83
CA LEU A 2 3.48 -25.11 -9.24
C LEU A 2 4.26 -26.42 -9.43
N GLN A 3 5.11 -26.81 -8.46
CA GLN A 3 5.78 -28.11 -8.46
C GLN A 3 4.82 -29.30 -8.25
N THR A 4 3.64 -29.05 -7.69
CA THR A 4 2.65 -30.08 -7.38
C THR A 4 1.53 -30.16 -8.44
N HIS A 5 1.45 -29.18 -9.35
CA HIS A 5 0.48 -29.08 -10.44
C HIS A 5 1.14 -28.55 -11.73
N PRO A 6 2.05 -29.31 -12.35
CA PRO A 6 2.80 -28.87 -13.53
C PRO A 6 1.92 -28.66 -14.78
N GLU A 7 0.70 -29.21 -14.79
CA GLU A 7 -0.30 -29.04 -15.84
C GLU A 7 -0.91 -27.64 -15.86
N ILE A 8 -0.80 -26.88 -14.77
CA ILE A 8 -1.37 -25.53 -14.66
C ILE A 8 -0.43 -24.52 -15.32
N ASN A 9 -0.90 -23.92 -16.42
CA ASN A 9 -0.24 -22.78 -17.04
C ASN A 9 -0.72 -21.46 -16.40
N LEU A 10 0.04 -20.95 -15.44
CA LEU A 10 -0.30 -19.71 -14.73
C LEU A 10 0.15 -18.47 -15.52
N ARG A 11 -0.78 -17.56 -15.79
CA ARG A 11 -0.49 -16.25 -16.41
C ARG A 11 -0.88 -15.13 -15.45
N LEU A 12 0.10 -14.31 -15.04
CA LEU A 12 -0.12 -13.16 -14.18
C LEU A 12 -0.26 -11.89 -15.04
N ILE A 13 -1.34 -11.14 -14.80
CA ILE A 13 -1.62 -9.89 -15.50
C ILE A 13 -1.95 -8.84 -14.44
N ASP A 14 -1.26 -7.71 -14.49
CA ASP A 14 -1.57 -6.55 -13.65
C ASP A 14 -2.57 -5.65 -14.39
N LYS A 15 -3.71 -5.37 -13.76
CA LYS A 15 -4.76 -4.46 -14.25
C LYS A 15 -5.27 -3.60 -13.10
N MET A 16 -5.55 -2.33 -13.40
CA MET A 16 -6.09 -1.40 -12.39
C MET A 16 -7.56 -1.68 -12.04
N THR A 17 -8.33 -2.18 -12.99
CA THR A 17 -9.72 -2.61 -12.80
C THR A 17 -9.95 -3.90 -13.59
N LEU A 18 -10.68 -4.83 -12.99
CA LEU A 18 -11.12 -6.03 -13.67
C LEU A 18 -12.40 -5.73 -14.47
N ASP A 19 -12.42 -6.11 -15.75
CA ASP A 19 -13.68 -6.19 -16.50
C ASP A 19 -14.30 -7.56 -16.21
N PRO A 20 -15.49 -7.62 -15.56
CA PRO A 20 -16.15 -8.89 -15.25
C PRO A 20 -16.48 -9.73 -16.51
N ASN A 21 -16.52 -9.11 -17.69
CA ASN A 21 -16.80 -9.79 -18.95
C ASN A 21 -15.55 -10.30 -19.68
N ASP A 22 -14.36 -10.04 -19.15
CA ASP A 22 -13.10 -10.51 -19.73
C ASP A 22 -12.95 -12.02 -19.52
N LYS A 23 -13.38 -12.79 -20.54
CA LYS A 23 -13.28 -14.26 -20.56
C LYS A 23 -11.83 -14.78 -20.56
N GLY A 24 -10.83 -13.91 -20.69
CA GLY A 24 -9.42 -14.25 -20.59
C GLY A 24 -8.90 -14.32 -19.15
N ILE A 25 -9.71 -13.95 -18.16
CA ILE A 25 -9.32 -13.95 -16.74
C ILE A 25 -10.16 -14.97 -15.98
N ASN A 26 -9.49 -15.93 -15.34
CA ASN A 26 -10.17 -16.95 -14.53
C ASN A 26 -10.43 -16.50 -13.08
N CYS A 27 -9.58 -15.63 -12.54
CA CYS A 27 -9.72 -15.08 -11.19
C CYS A 27 -8.99 -13.73 -11.06
N GLY A 28 -9.46 -12.87 -10.16
CA GLY A 28 -8.83 -11.60 -9.81
C GLY A 28 -8.47 -11.54 -8.33
N ILE A 29 -7.34 -10.90 -8.02
CA ILE A 29 -7.00 -10.49 -6.65
C ILE A 29 -7.13 -8.97 -6.62
N GLU A 30 -8.13 -8.47 -5.91
CA GLU A 30 -8.48 -7.05 -5.87
C GLU A 30 -8.47 -6.52 -4.44
N TYR A 31 -8.09 -5.25 -4.31
CA TYR A 31 -8.32 -4.50 -3.08
C TYR A 31 -9.74 -3.93 -3.10
N ARG A 32 -10.59 -4.36 -2.18
CA ARG A 32 -12.02 -3.96 -2.12
C ARG A 32 -12.50 -3.77 -0.69
N PHE A 33 -13.45 -2.84 -0.52
CA PHE A 33 -14.17 -2.66 0.74
C PHE A 33 -15.23 -3.74 0.97
N GLU A 34 -15.87 -4.18 -0.12
CA GLU A 34 -16.94 -5.18 -0.11
C GLU A 34 -16.70 -6.19 -1.24
N ALA A 35 -17.25 -7.39 -1.07
CA ALA A 35 -17.27 -8.40 -2.11
C ALA A 35 -17.94 -7.87 -3.39
N ALA A 36 -17.53 -8.38 -4.56
CA ALA A 36 -18.31 -8.15 -5.77
C ALA A 36 -19.72 -8.71 -5.58
N LYS A 37 -20.71 -8.01 -6.12
CA LYS A 37 -22.10 -8.50 -6.11
C LYS A 37 -22.35 -9.54 -7.20
N ASP A 38 -21.54 -9.52 -8.24
CA ASP A 38 -21.68 -10.25 -9.49
C ASP A 38 -20.73 -11.45 -9.62
N VAL A 39 -19.77 -11.61 -8.70
CA VAL A 39 -18.87 -12.77 -8.66
C VAL A 39 -18.67 -13.30 -7.24
N GLN A 40 -18.40 -14.59 -7.12
CA GLN A 40 -18.00 -15.19 -5.85
C GLN A 40 -16.67 -14.58 -5.40
N SER A 41 -16.66 -14.03 -4.19
CA SER A 41 -15.49 -13.39 -3.60
C SER A 41 -15.17 -14.02 -2.25
N GLU A 42 -13.89 -14.26 -1.99
CA GLU A 42 -13.38 -14.68 -0.68
C GLU A 42 -12.33 -13.67 -0.19
N ARG A 43 -12.39 -13.32 1.09
CA ARG A 43 -11.40 -12.42 1.69
C ARG A 43 -10.11 -13.20 1.95
N LEU A 44 -9.06 -12.87 1.20
CA LEU A 44 -7.74 -13.49 1.36
C LEU A 44 -7.00 -12.97 2.60
N LEU A 45 -6.98 -11.64 2.80
CA LEU A 45 -6.21 -10.97 3.85
C LEU A 45 -6.96 -9.73 4.35
N PRO A 46 -6.81 -9.33 5.63
CA PRO A 46 -7.30 -8.04 6.10
C PRO A 46 -6.42 -6.89 5.59
N ASP A 47 -6.98 -5.67 5.57
CA ASP A 47 -6.18 -4.47 5.36
C ASP A 47 -5.67 -3.90 6.69
N GLU A 48 -4.43 -4.25 7.06
CA GLU A 48 -3.81 -3.78 8.31
C GLU A 48 -2.71 -2.77 7.99
N VAL A 49 -3.07 -1.48 8.03
CA VAL A 49 -2.15 -0.38 7.68
C VAL A 49 -1.15 -0.12 8.80
N VAL A 50 0.13 -0.09 8.43
CA VAL A 50 1.26 0.18 9.32
C VAL A 50 2.16 1.27 8.74
N VAL A 51 2.89 1.93 9.63
CA VAL A 51 3.91 2.92 9.27
C VAL A 51 5.23 2.21 9.02
N LEU A 52 5.88 2.53 7.90
CA LEU A 52 7.15 1.95 7.49
C LEU A 52 8.17 3.05 7.20
N ALA A 53 9.41 2.81 7.62
CA ALA A 53 10.55 3.72 7.42
C ALA A 53 11.86 2.94 7.51
N ALA A 54 12.93 3.47 6.91
CA ALA A 54 14.27 2.94 7.10
C ALA A 54 14.69 3.02 8.59
N PRO A 55 15.31 1.97 9.16
CA PRO A 55 15.79 2.01 10.55
C PRO A 55 16.72 3.18 10.85
N ALA A 56 17.60 3.55 9.92
CA ALA A 56 18.50 4.69 10.06
C ALA A 56 17.75 6.02 10.21
N LEU A 57 16.67 6.22 9.43
CA LEU A 57 15.83 7.41 9.53
C LEU A 57 15.17 7.52 10.91
N LEU A 58 14.71 6.40 11.47
CA LEU A 58 14.08 6.37 12.80
C LEU A 58 15.07 6.72 13.91
N GLN A 59 16.31 6.26 13.79
CA GLN A 59 17.37 6.53 14.77
C GLN A 59 17.84 7.98 14.70
N GLU A 60 18.07 8.52 13.51
CA GLU A 60 18.56 9.89 13.31
C GLU A 60 17.53 10.97 13.70
N ARG A 61 16.24 10.65 13.56
CA ARG A 61 15.13 11.61 13.76
C ARG A 61 14.34 11.39 15.04
N GLU A 62 14.69 10.37 15.82
CA GLU A 62 14.05 10.03 17.10
C GLU A 62 12.51 9.98 17.00
N ILE A 63 11.98 9.33 15.96
CA ILE A 63 10.54 9.26 15.71
C ILE A 63 9.89 8.33 16.75
N ALA A 64 9.31 8.92 17.79
CA ALA A 64 8.63 8.20 18.88
C ALA A 64 7.14 8.55 19.00
N SER A 65 6.69 9.63 18.36
CA SER A 65 5.29 10.08 18.37
C SER A 65 4.82 10.58 17.00
N VAL A 66 3.51 10.81 16.86
CA VAL A 66 2.91 11.35 15.64
C VAL A 66 3.43 12.75 15.35
N GLU A 67 3.69 13.56 16.38
CA GLU A 67 4.25 14.91 16.24
C GLU A 67 5.64 14.91 15.61
N ASN A 68 6.46 13.88 15.86
CA ASN A 68 7.79 13.79 15.26
C ASN A 68 7.73 13.63 13.73
N LEU A 69 6.62 13.12 13.18
CA LEU A 69 6.41 13.00 11.74
C LEU A 69 6.42 14.35 11.01
N ALA A 70 6.15 15.46 11.70
CA ALA A 70 6.25 16.81 11.14
C ALA A 70 7.65 17.15 10.62
N SER A 71 8.68 16.47 11.11
CA SER A 71 10.09 16.74 10.78
C SER A 71 10.64 15.92 9.61
N VAL A 72 9.88 14.95 9.09
CA VAL A 72 10.34 14.03 8.04
C VAL A 72 9.40 14.03 6.84
N PRO A 73 9.88 13.80 5.61
CA PRO A 73 8.99 13.66 4.47
C PRO A 73 8.02 12.50 4.66
N LEU A 74 6.76 12.71 4.29
CA LEU A 74 5.77 11.63 4.20
C LEU A 74 5.70 11.14 2.77
N ILE A 75 5.46 9.84 2.61
CA ILE A 75 5.33 9.19 1.31
C ILE A 75 3.89 8.70 1.16
N GLU A 76 3.25 9.07 0.05
CA GLU A 76 1.91 8.64 -0.33
C GLU A 76 1.94 7.83 -1.63
N THR A 77 0.99 6.91 -1.73
CA THR A 77 0.67 6.22 -2.99
C THR A 77 -0.67 6.71 -3.51
N GLU A 78 -0.77 7.02 -4.79
CA GLU A 78 -1.99 7.57 -5.41
C GLU A 78 -3.20 6.63 -5.31
N ARG A 79 -2.95 5.33 -5.09
CA ARG A 79 -3.96 4.26 -5.21
C ARG A 79 -4.43 3.68 -3.87
N ARG A 80 -3.99 4.23 -2.74
CA ARG A 80 -4.44 3.76 -1.41
C ARG A 80 -5.52 4.68 -0.84
N LEU A 81 -6.53 4.05 -0.26
CA LEU A 81 -7.66 4.74 0.37
C LEU A 81 -7.26 5.32 1.73
N VAL A 82 -6.45 4.59 2.50
CA VAL A 82 -5.82 5.13 3.71
C VAL A 82 -4.62 5.97 3.29
N SER A 83 -4.69 7.26 3.61
CA SER A 83 -3.66 8.26 3.30
C SER A 83 -3.26 9.02 4.56
N TRP A 84 -2.07 9.63 4.53
CA TRP A 84 -1.62 10.50 5.61
C TRP A 84 -2.60 11.64 5.86
N ARG A 85 -3.24 12.14 4.80
CA ARG A 85 -4.30 13.16 4.90
C ARG A 85 -5.45 12.75 5.81
N VAL A 86 -5.89 11.49 5.77
CA VAL A 86 -6.98 11.01 6.63
C VAL A 86 -6.51 10.85 8.07
N ILE A 87 -5.33 10.26 8.26
CA ILE A 87 -4.75 9.96 9.59
C ILE A 87 -4.39 11.24 10.33
N LEU A 88 -3.81 12.22 9.65
CA LEU A 88 -3.19 13.40 10.24
C LEU A 88 -4.05 14.66 10.15
N LYS A 89 -5.32 14.55 9.73
CA LYS A 89 -6.22 15.71 9.51
C LYS A 89 -6.36 16.63 10.73
N SER A 90 -6.24 16.09 11.94
CA SER A 90 -6.37 16.82 13.20
C SER A 90 -5.10 17.55 13.62
N TYR A 91 -3.98 17.32 12.93
CA TYR A 91 -2.68 17.88 13.28
C TYR A 91 -2.41 19.15 12.44
N PRO A 92 -2.30 20.33 13.06
CA PRO A 92 -2.16 21.59 12.32
C PRO A 92 -0.95 21.63 11.38
N TRP A 93 0.15 21.00 11.78
CA TRP A 93 1.40 20.97 11.00
C TRP A 93 1.27 20.21 9.68
N PHE A 94 0.27 19.34 9.53
CA PHE A 94 0.09 18.57 8.30
C PHE A 94 -0.15 19.45 7.07
N LYS A 95 -0.71 20.65 7.26
CA LYS A 95 -0.97 21.62 6.17
C LYS A 95 0.30 22.09 5.46
N THR A 96 1.45 22.03 6.13
CA THR A 96 2.75 22.43 5.59
C THR A 96 3.67 21.24 5.31
N GLN A 97 3.12 20.03 5.35
CA GLN A 97 3.89 18.80 5.25
C GLN A 97 4.44 18.58 3.84
N LYS A 98 5.69 18.11 3.76
CA LYS A 98 6.28 17.64 2.50
C LYS A 98 5.81 16.22 2.22
N ILE A 99 5.15 16.04 1.07
CA ILE A 99 4.64 14.74 0.63
C ILE A 99 5.32 14.35 -0.68
N LEU A 100 5.89 13.15 -0.71
CA LEU A 100 6.37 12.48 -1.92
C LEU A 100 5.27 11.52 -2.41
N THR A 101 4.86 11.65 -3.67
CA THR A 101 3.78 10.85 -4.23
C THR A 101 4.30 9.88 -5.29
N PHE A 102 3.89 8.62 -5.19
CA PHE A 102 4.22 7.57 -6.16
C PHE A 102 2.96 6.88 -6.68
N SER A 103 2.94 6.53 -7.97
CA SER A 103 1.80 5.80 -8.55
C SER A 103 1.73 4.33 -8.14
N TYR A 104 2.87 3.73 -7.74
CA TYR A 104 2.97 2.31 -7.38
C TYR A 104 3.58 2.14 -5.98
N SER A 105 3.01 1.22 -5.19
CA SER A 105 3.48 0.93 -3.83
C SER A 105 4.93 0.45 -3.81
N LEU A 106 5.37 -0.30 -4.82
CA LEU A 106 6.76 -0.76 -4.93
C LEU A 106 7.77 0.40 -4.87
N HIS A 107 7.53 1.48 -5.62
CA HIS A 107 8.42 2.65 -5.61
C HIS A 107 8.33 3.42 -4.30
N ALA A 108 7.14 3.53 -3.72
CA ALA A 108 6.94 4.18 -2.42
C ALA A 108 7.69 3.45 -1.30
N PHE A 109 7.64 2.12 -1.28
CA PHE A 109 8.36 1.29 -0.31
C PHE A 109 9.86 1.35 -0.54
N LYS A 110 10.32 1.30 -1.79
CA LYS A 110 11.74 1.48 -2.10
C LYS A 110 12.26 2.84 -1.63
N ALA A 111 11.48 3.92 -1.81
CA ALA A 111 11.85 5.24 -1.32
C ALA A 111 11.95 5.29 0.21
N ALA A 112 11.02 4.66 0.93
CA ALA A 112 11.05 4.57 2.39
C ALA A 112 12.24 3.73 2.89
N GLU A 113 12.54 2.61 2.22
CA GLU A 113 13.70 1.75 2.51
C GLU A 113 15.03 2.50 2.33
N LEU A 114 15.10 3.38 1.32
CA LEU A 114 16.24 4.26 1.07
C LEU A 114 16.30 5.48 2.01
N GLY A 115 15.38 5.60 2.98
CA GLY A 115 15.37 6.66 3.99
C GLY A 115 14.82 8.00 3.49
N LEU A 116 14.14 8.05 2.35
CA LEU A 116 13.60 9.29 1.80
C LEU A 116 12.38 9.82 2.55
N GLY A 117 11.77 9.02 3.42
CA GLY A 117 10.62 9.41 4.21
C GLY A 117 9.89 8.23 4.84
N VAL A 118 8.70 8.51 5.33
CA VAL A 118 7.84 7.57 6.06
C VAL A 118 6.59 7.25 5.24
N VAL A 119 6.31 5.97 5.02
CA VAL A 119 5.22 5.48 4.15
C VAL A 119 4.19 4.67 4.93
N LEU A 120 2.96 4.61 4.41
CA LEU A 120 1.92 3.67 4.87
C LEU A 120 1.97 2.40 4.02
N GLY A 121 2.17 1.25 4.66
CA GLY A 121 2.12 -0.07 4.04
C GLY A 121 1.04 -0.95 4.67
N ASN A 122 0.77 -2.11 4.08
CA ASN A 122 -0.05 -3.13 4.74
C ASN A 122 0.91 -4.16 5.36
N ARG A 123 0.69 -4.54 6.62
CA ARG A 123 1.57 -5.42 7.40
C ARG A 123 1.92 -6.72 6.69
N HIS A 124 1.03 -7.23 5.85
CA HIS A 124 1.15 -8.55 5.23
C HIS A 124 1.80 -8.53 3.84
N ASN A 125 1.90 -7.37 3.17
CA ASN A 125 2.36 -7.29 1.78
C ASN A 125 3.29 -6.11 1.46
N ALA A 126 3.70 -5.35 2.48
CA ALA A 126 4.65 -4.26 2.36
C ALA A 126 6.07 -4.67 2.77
#